data_AF-A0A9X3SGE3-F1
#
_entry.id   AF-A0A9X3SGE3-F1
#
_cell.length_a   1.000
_cell.length_b   1.000
_cell.length_c   1.000
_cell.angle_alpha   90.00
_cell.angle_beta   90.00
_cell.angle_gamma   90.00
#
_symmetry.space_group_name_H-M   'P 1'
#
loop_
_entity.id
_entity.type
_entity.pdbx_description
1 polymer ?
#
loop_
_entity_poly.entity_id
_entity_poly.type
_entity_poly.pdbx_seq_one_letter_code
_entity_poly.pdbx_strand_id
1 'polypeptide(L)'
;MQLRKRQKSAPSPAADPVQALNQTWSKYAREWADRPDLNLGTKVLGEEWGGPEFAERIITEVAAPFLGDVDVLELGCGGGKFSAHLRERTRHLTCADISSDMLARTKAHVGEGPDVSYLQLNGRDFEGVADTSIDFIYSYDVLLHLQPQNVFSYLLSARRILRPGGVILIHAINLDSPGGSYHFEVQYVQDTWSRPFDDPHRLGHIYYMSEDQLGALAQLGRYSMHRVVSDWPAVGDPMWPVTSGRDIFGFLRREPALHEVEGVRVVKTPDERLFALVDGKRRAFTMREIFDQAGFTDADLEPIDAAELEAIPEDQPVSRWEL
;
A
#
# COMPACT_ATOMS: atom_id res chain seq x y z
N MET A 1 -5.51 -42.14 1.58
CA MET A 1 -4.40 -42.08 0.61
C MET A 1 -3.25 -41.33 1.27
N GLN A 2 -2.16 -42.01 1.66
CA GLN A 2 -1.06 -41.38 2.40
C GLN A 2 -0.15 -40.60 1.43
N LEU A 3 -0.13 -39.27 1.59
CA LEU A 3 0.75 -38.37 0.84
C LEU A 3 2.20 -38.51 1.34
N ARG A 4 3.10 -38.97 0.48
CA ARG A 4 4.54 -39.04 0.76
C ARG A 4 5.17 -37.64 0.58
N LYS A 5 5.80 -37.11 1.63
CA LYS A 5 6.64 -35.90 1.58
C LYS A 5 7.87 -36.16 0.71
N ARG A 6 8.10 -35.35 -0.32
CA ARG A 6 9.35 -35.37 -1.11
C ARG A 6 10.50 -34.74 -0.32
N GLN A 7 11.71 -35.21 -0.62
CA GLN A 7 12.96 -34.84 0.05
C GLN A 7 13.30 -33.36 -0.16
N LYS A 8 13.64 -32.65 0.94
CA LYS A 8 14.02 -31.23 0.95
C LYS A 8 15.43 -31.05 0.37
N SER A 9 15.60 -30.15 -0.59
CA SER A 9 16.91 -29.63 -1.00
C SER A 9 17.42 -28.60 0.01
N ALA A 10 18.74 -28.49 0.16
CA ALA A 10 19.38 -27.52 1.05
C ALA A 10 19.17 -26.07 0.55
N PRO A 11 19.00 -25.08 1.44
CA PRO A 11 18.80 -23.68 1.05
C PRO A 11 20.08 -23.09 0.44
N SER A 12 19.91 -22.44 -0.72
CA SER A 12 20.91 -21.54 -1.34
C SER A 12 21.20 -20.36 -0.41
N PRO A 13 22.41 -19.74 -0.41
CA PRO A 13 22.67 -18.50 0.32
C PRO A 13 21.60 -17.46 -0.05
N ALA A 14 20.88 -16.96 0.97
CA ALA A 14 19.66 -16.19 0.78
C ALA A 14 19.96 -14.92 -0.05
N ALA A 15 19.50 -14.90 -1.29
CA ALA A 15 19.43 -13.69 -2.09
C ALA A 15 18.67 -12.61 -1.31
N ASP A 16 19.04 -11.34 -1.50
CA ASP A 16 18.25 -10.21 -0.99
C ASP A 16 16.78 -10.43 -1.39
N PRO A 17 15.83 -10.54 -0.44
CA PRO A 17 14.43 -10.82 -0.75
C PRO A 17 13.83 -9.86 -1.77
N VAL A 18 14.26 -8.60 -1.77
CA VAL A 18 13.81 -7.59 -2.75
C VAL A 18 14.34 -7.93 -4.14
N GLN A 19 15.61 -8.29 -4.25
CA GLN A 19 16.22 -8.70 -5.52
C GLN A 19 15.58 -9.99 -6.05
N ALA A 20 15.33 -10.96 -5.18
CA ALA A 20 14.68 -12.21 -5.55
C ALA A 20 13.24 -11.96 -6.05
N LEU A 21 12.47 -11.10 -5.37
CA LEU A 21 11.14 -10.70 -5.81
C LEU A 21 11.18 -10.02 -7.19
N ASN A 22 12.09 -9.08 -7.40
CA ASN A 22 12.31 -8.43 -8.69
C ASN A 22 12.63 -9.46 -9.78
N GLN A 23 13.54 -10.41 -9.53
CA GLN A 23 13.93 -11.44 -10.48
C GLN A 23 12.75 -12.35 -10.84
N THR A 24 11.94 -12.75 -9.85
CA THR A 24 10.75 -13.59 -10.04
C THR A 24 9.75 -12.91 -10.96
N TRP A 25 9.38 -11.67 -10.70
CA TRP A 25 8.43 -10.93 -11.55
C TRP A 25 9.01 -10.56 -12.92
N SER A 26 10.29 -10.26 -13.00
CA SER A 26 10.99 -10.02 -14.28
C SER A 26 11.01 -11.28 -15.15
N LYS A 27 11.25 -12.44 -14.55
CA LYS A 27 11.19 -13.74 -15.25
C LYS A 27 9.77 -14.04 -15.71
N TYR A 28 8.77 -13.87 -14.84
CA TYR A 28 7.37 -14.04 -15.19
C TYR A 28 7.01 -13.17 -16.40
N ALA A 29 7.35 -11.88 -16.38
CA ALA A 29 7.13 -10.98 -17.49
C ALA A 29 7.78 -11.47 -18.78
N ARG A 30 9.03 -11.93 -18.77
CA ARG A 30 9.69 -12.40 -20.00
C ARG A 30 9.06 -13.67 -20.57
N GLU A 31 8.70 -14.62 -19.73
CA GLU A 31 8.21 -15.94 -20.16
C GLU A 31 6.71 -15.96 -20.47
N TRP A 32 5.92 -15.04 -19.91
CA TRP A 32 4.46 -15.06 -19.95
C TRP A 32 3.90 -15.28 -21.36
N ALA A 33 4.36 -14.53 -22.36
CA ALA A 33 3.81 -14.59 -23.72
C ALA A 33 4.03 -15.96 -24.40
N ASP A 34 5.11 -16.65 -24.07
CA ASP A 34 5.52 -17.93 -24.69
C ASP A 34 5.05 -19.15 -23.87
N ARG A 35 4.35 -18.92 -22.75
CA ARG A 35 3.92 -19.95 -21.81
C ARG A 35 2.39 -20.00 -21.73
N PRO A 36 1.73 -20.90 -22.48
CA PRO A 36 0.27 -21.02 -22.47
C PRO A 36 -0.30 -21.30 -21.09
N ASP A 37 0.45 -21.97 -20.22
CA ASP A 37 0.08 -22.23 -18.83
C ASP A 37 0.16 -21.00 -17.92
N LEU A 38 0.88 -19.95 -18.33
CA LEU A 38 0.95 -18.66 -17.63
C LEU A 38 0.01 -17.63 -18.26
N ASN A 39 -0.01 -17.51 -19.59
CA ASN A 39 -0.78 -16.51 -20.32
C ASN A 39 -2.28 -16.83 -20.39
N LEU A 40 -2.67 -18.10 -20.39
CA LEU A 40 -4.08 -18.54 -20.47
C LEU A 40 -4.88 -17.93 -21.65
N GLY A 41 -4.20 -17.50 -22.72
CA GLY A 41 -4.82 -16.93 -23.92
C GLY A 41 -5.16 -15.44 -23.83
N THR A 42 -4.67 -14.73 -22.81
CA THR A 42 -4.96 -13.30 -22.62
C THR A 42 -4.06 -12.41 -23.47
N LYS A 43 -4.46 -11.15 -23.67
CA LYS A 43 -3.74 -10.20 -24.54
C LYS A 43 -2.78 -9.32 -23.76
N VAL A 44 -3.14 -8.99 -22.53
CA VAL A 44 -2.36 -8.13 -21.64
C VAL A 44 -1.95 -8.95 -20.41
N LEU A 45 -0.68 -8.87 -20.03
CA LEU A 45 -0.19 -9.52 -18.81
C LEU A 45 -0.93 -8.96 -17.60
N GLY A 46 -1.47 -9.86 -16.79
CA GLY A 46 -2.31 -9.54 -15.65
C GLY A 46 -3.78 -9.93 -15.88
N GLU A 47 -4.24 -9.96 -17.13
CA GLU A 47 -5.63 -10.34 -17.48
C GLU A 47 -5.92 -11.81 -17.19
N GLU A 48 -4.92 -12.68 -17.10
CA GLU A 48 -5.11 -14.07 -16.66
C GLU A 48 -5.64 -14.16 -15.22
N TRP A 49 -5.52 -13.08 -14.44
CA TRP A 49 -6.03 -12.94 -13.07
C TRP A 49 -7.34 -12.14 -13.03
N GLY A 50 -8.35 -12.61 -13.77
CA GLY A 50 -9.72 -12.09 -13.72
C GLY A 50 -10.24 -11.40 -15.00
N GLY A 51 -9.37 -11.10 -15.96
CA GLY A 51 -9.73 -10.54 -17.25
C GLY A 51 -9.91 -9.01 -17.27
N PRO A 52 -10.12 -8.43 -18.47
CA PRO A 52 -10.29 -6.98 -18.62
C PRO A 52 -11.60 -6.45 -18.02
N GLU A 53 -12.70 -7.21 -18.09
CA GLU A 53 -13.99 -6.80 -17.51
C GLU A 53 -13.88 -6.65 -15.98
N PHE A 54 -13.15 -7.54 -15.31
CA PHE A 54 -12.86 -7.39 -13.88
C PHE A 54 -12.10 -6.11 -13.58
N ALA A 55 -11.10 -5.80 -14.40
CA ALA A 55 -10.29 -4.60 -14.23
C ALA A 55 -11.13 -3.34 -14.37
N GLU A 56 -11.93 -3.25 -15.43
CA GLU A 56 -12.85 -2.14 -15.66
C GLU A 56 -13.84 -1.97 -14.49
N ARG A 57 -14.44 -3.07 -14.01
CA ARG A 57 -15.41 -3.02 -12.92
C ARG A 57 -14.79 -2.61 -11.58
N ILE A 58 -13.59 -3.07 -11.24
CA ILE A 58 -12.90 -2.56 -10.03
C ILE A 58 -12.68 -1.05 -10.16
N ILE A 59 -12.20 -0.59 -11.31
CA ILE A 59 -11.94 0.84 -11.50
C ILE A 59 -13.22 1.66 -11.40
N THR A 60 -14.32 1.19 -12.01
CA THR A 60 -15.58 1.95 -12.09
C THR A 60 -16.47 1.83 -10.85
N GLU A 61 -16.43 0.71 -10.12
CA GLU A 61 -17.31 0.46 -8.96
C GLU A 61 -16.59 0.70 -7.62
N VAL A 62 -15.28 0.42 -7.56
CA VAL A 62 -14.49 0.48 -6.31
C VAL A 62 -13.66 1.76 -6.26
N ALA A 63 -12.80 1.99 -7.26
CA ALA A 63 -11.83 3.09 -7.25
C ALA A 63 -12.41 4.45 -7.69
N ALA A 64 -13.50 4.46 -8.47
CA ALA A 64 -14.08 5.64 -9.11
C ALA A 64 -14.23 6.90 -8.21
N PRO A 65 -14.60 6.80 -6.91
CA PRO A 65 -14.71 7.99 -6.05
C PRO A 65 -13.40 8.76 -5.82
N PHE A 66 -12.25 8.17 -6.16
CA PHE A 66 -10.91 8.75 -5.98
C PHE A 66 -10.22 9.08 -7.33
N LEU A 67 -10.97 9.03 -8.43
CA LEU A 67 -10.51 9.33 -9.78
C LEU A 67 -11.12 10.65 -10.27
N GLY A 68 -10.64 11.18 -11.40
CA GLY A 68 -11.03 12.48 -11.95
C GLY A 68 -9.82 13.34 -12.31
N ASP A 69 -9.88 14.64 -12.04
CA ASP A 69 -8.76 15.57 -12.27
C ASP A 69 -7.72 15.52 -11.13
N VAL A 70 -7.11 14.35 -10.96
CA VAL A 70 -6.18 14.02 -9.87
C VAL A 70 -4.94 13.32 -10.41
N ASP A 71 -3.81 13.40 -9.71
CA ASP A 71 -2.60 12.63 -10.00
C ASP A 71 -2.61 11.30 -9.26
N VAL A 72 -2.50 10.20 -10.01
CA VAL A 72 -2.56 8.84 -9.48
C VAL A 72 -1.20 8.16 -9.61
N LEU A 73 -0.80 7.42 -8.58
CA LEU A 73 0.29 6.44 -8.66
C LEU A 73 -0.29 5.03 -8.57
N GLU A 74 -0.04 4.20 -9.57
CA GLU A 74 -0.33 2.77 -9.52
C GLU A 74 0.89 2.02 -9.02
N LEU A 75 0.79 1.42 -7.84
CA LEU A 75 1.85 0.60 -7.24
C LEU A 75 1.72 -0.83 -7.75
N GLY A 76 2.75 -1.29 -8.48
CA GLY A 76 2.87 -2.59 -9.13
C GLY A 76 1.95 -2.74 -10.34
N CYS A 77 2.16 -1.90 -11.36
CA CYS A 77 1.32 -1.86 -12.56
C CYS A 77 1.36 -3.14 -13.42
N GLY A 78 2.33 -4.05 -13.19
CA GLY A 78 2.38 -5.34 -13.87
C GLY A 78 2.49 -5.20 -15.40
N GLY A 79 1.54 -5.78 -16.13
CA GLY A 79 1.44 -5.64 -17.59
C GLY A 79 0.55 -4.51 -18.08
N GLY A 80 -0.02 -3.72 -17.15
CA GLY A 80 -0.88 -2.58 -17.46
C GLY A 80 -2.37 -2.84 -17.49
N LYS A 81 -2.83 -3.99 -16.94
CA LYS A 81 -4.26 -4.37 -16.89
C LYS A 81 -5.15 -3.24 -16.33
N PHE A 82 -4.77 -2.65 -15.21
CA PHE A 82 -5.52 -1.54 -14.60
C PHE A 82 -5.06 -0.18 -15.13
N SER A 83 -3.77 -0.04 -15.46
CA SER A 83 -3.17 1.20 -15.95
C SER A 83 -3.92 1.83 -17.12
N ALA A 84 -4.36 1.03 -18.09
CA ALA A 84 -5.11 1.53 -19.25
C ALA A 84 -6.42 2.22 -18.82
N HIS A 85 -7.16 1.61 -17.89
CA HIS A 85 -8.40 2.17 -17.36
C HIS A 85 -8.18 3.37 -16.44
N LEU A 86 -7.10 3.35 -15.64
CA LEU A 86 -6.72 4.44 -14.75
C LEU A 86 -6.31 5.69 -15.54
N ARG A 87 -5.50 5.53 -16.59
CA ARG A 87 -5.00 6.63 -17.44
C ARG A 87 -6.14 7.45 -18.02
N GLU A 88 -7.21 6.79 -18.47
CA GLU A 88 -8.41 7.46 -19.03
C GLU A 88 -9.20 8.28 -18.01
N ARG A 89 -8.96 8.08 -16.71
CA ARG A 89 -9.78 8.60 -15.60
C ARG A 89 -8.99 9.42 -14.59
N THR A 90 -7.78 9.85 -14.96
CA THR A 90 -6.87 10.62 -14.10
C THR A 90 -6.26 11.76 -14.90
N ARG A 91 -5.81 12.82 -14.22
CA ARG A 91 -5.01 13.88 -14.86
C ARG A 91 -3.65 13.36 -15.30
N HIS A 92 -3.01 12.58 -14.44
CA HIS A 92 -1.69 12.01 -14.68
C HIS A 92 -1.55 10.68 -13.95
N LEU A 93 -1.12 9.63 -14.67
CA LEU A 93 -0.84 8.31 -14.11
C LEU A 93 0.66 8.06 -13.99
N THR A 94 1.15 7.77 -12.79
CA THR A 94 2.49 7.19 -12.58
C THR A 94 2.36 5.68 -12.45
N CYS A 95 2.77 4.94 -13.47
CA CYS A 95 2.85 3.49 -13.44
C CYS A 95 4.16 3.07 -12.75
N ALA A 96 4.08 2.52 -11.54
CA ALA A 96 5.25 2.11 -10.78
C ALA A 96 5.33 0.59 -10.64
N ASP A 97 6.50 -0.01 -10.86
CA ASP A 97 6.73 -1.44 -10.65
C ASP A 97 8.19 -1.68 -10.27
N ILE A 98 8.46 -2.75 -9.52
CA ILE A 98 9.84 -3.14 -9.20
C ILE A 98 10.57 -3.67 -10.43
N SER A 99 9.85 -4.29 -11.37
CA SER A 99 10.37 -4.96 -12.55
C SER A 99 10.37 -4.03 -13.77
N SER A 100 11.56 -3.78 -14.32
CA SER A 100 11.69 -3.08 -15.60
C SER A 100 11.05 -3.83 -16.78
N ASP A 101 10.98 -5.17 -16.72
CA ASP A 101 10.31 -5.98 -17.75
C ASP A 101 8.77 -5.79 -17.69
N MET A 102 8.22 -5.63 -16.48
CA MET A 102 6.80 -5.28 -16.29
C MET A 102 6.52 -3.89 -16.86
N LEU A 103 7.33 -2.89 -16.48
CA LEU A 103 7.20 -1.52 -17.01
C LEU A 103 7.28 -1.47 -18.54
N ALA A 104 8.15 -2.27 -19.16
CA ALA A 104 8.21 -2.35 -20.62
C ALA A 104 6.90 -2.87 -21.24
N ARG A 105 6.24 -3.84 -20.60
CA ARG A 105 4.93 -4.36 -21.02
C ARG A 105 3.81 -3.36 -20.80
N THR A 106 3.73 -2.74 -19.61
CA THR A 106 2.77 -1.66 -19.33
C THR A 106 2.94 -0.55 -20.33
N LYS A 107 4.16 -0.12 -20.62
CA LYS A 107 4.45 0.93 -21.58
C LYS A 107 4.02 0.57 -23.00
N ALA A 108 4.22 -0.69 -23.41
CA ALA A 108 3.75 -1.17 -24.72
C ALA A 108 2.22 -1.21 -24.82
N HIS A 109 1.53 -1.50 -23.71
CA HIS A 109 0.07 -1.57 -23.68
C HIS A 109 -0.60 -0.19 -23.54
N VAL A 110 -0.12 0.62 -22.60
CA VAL A 110 -0.69 1.91 -22.22
C VAL A 110 -0.20 3.05 -23.13
N GLY A 111 1.04 2.97 -23.62
CA GLY A 111 1.66 3.98 -24.48
C GLY A 111 2.36 5.11 -23.72
N GLU A 112 2.86 6.10 -24.45
CA GLU A 112 3.51 7.30 -23.87
C GLU A 112 2.61 8.53 -24.01
N GLY A 113 2.87 9.56 -23.22
CA GLY A 113 2.14 10.82 -23.27
C GLY A 113 2.50 11.74 -22.12
N PRO A 114 2.04 13.01 -22.15
CA PRO A 114 2.25 13.96 -21.05
C PRO A 114 1.45 13.61 -19.78
N ASP A 115 0.46 12.72 -19.91
CA ASP A 115 -0.48 12.26 -18.89
C ASP A 115 -0.06 10.91 -18.25
N VAL A 116 1.10 10.36 -18.61
CA VAL A 116 1.58 9.10 -18.05
C VAL A 116 3.10 9.08 -17.87
N SER A 117 3.57 8.54 -16.75
CA SER A 117 4.98 8.29 -16.47
C SER A 117 5.21 6.88 -15.94
N TYR A 118 6.46 6.43 -16.01
CA TYR A 118 6.88 5.07 -15.63
C TYR A 118 8.02 5.14 -14.64
N LEU A 119 7.87 4.47 -13.50
CA LEU A 119 8.85 4.51 -12.41
C LEU A 119 9.26 3.09 -11.99
N GLN A 120 10.56 2.81 -12.07
CA GLN A 120 11.10 1.59 -11.46
C GLN A 120 11.31 1.80 -9.96
N LEU A 121 10.64 0.98 -9.14
CA LEU A 121 10.75 1.02 -7.69
C LEU A 121 12.00 0.30 -7.18
N ASN A 122 12.52 0.77 -6.04
CA ASN A 122 13.60 0.09 -5.31
C ASN A 122 13.10 -1.11 -4.46
N GLY A 123 11.78 -1.36 -4.44
CA GLY A 123 11.14 -2.44 -3.71
C GLY A 123 10.95 -2.18 -2.20
N ARG A 124 11.20 -0.96 -1.73
CA ARG A 124 11.17 -0.60 -0.30
C ARG A 124 10.30 0.62 0.00
N ASP A 125 10.25 1.59 -0.90
CA ASP A 125 9.55 2.86 -0.74
C ASP A 125 9.29 3.53 -2.11
N PHE A 126 8.88 4.80 -2.07
CA PHE A 126 8.64 5.65 -3.25
C PHE A 126 9.78 6.66 -3.51
N GLU A 127 11.03 6.28 -3.25
CA GLU A 127 12.20 7.07 -3.65
C GLU A 127 12.11 7.49 -5.13
N GLY A 128 12.43 8.75 -5.41
CA GLY A 128 12.31 9.34 -6.74
C GLY A 128 10.95 9.97 -7.07
N VAL A 129 9.92 9.76 -6.25
CA VAL A 129 8.64 10.48 -6.35
C VAL A 129 8.71 11.76 -5.52
N ALA A 130 8.22 12.88 -6.06
CA ALA A 130 8.23 14.17 -5.38
C ALA A 130 7.28 14.20 -4.16
N ASP A 131 7.65 14.97 -3.14
CA ASP A 131 6.81 15.20 -1.96
C ASP A 131 5.50 15.88 -2.37
N THR A 132 4.39 15.52 -1.72
CA THR A 132 3.08 16.16 -1.93
C THR A 132 2.66 16.28 -3.40
N SER A 133 2.90 15.23 -4.19
CA SER A 133 2.69 15.21 -5.64
C SER A 133 1.60 14.24 -6.12
N ILE A 134 1.10 13.37 -5.24
CA ILE A 134 0.11 12.34 -5.57
C ILE A 134 -1.17 12.57 -4.76
N ASP A 135 -2.33 12.46 -5.39
CA ASP A 135 -3.64 12.54 -4.72
C ASP A 135 -4.12 11.15 -4.30
N PHE A 136 -3.88 10.15 -5.14
CA PHE A 136 -4.35 8.79 -4.93
C PHE A 136 -3.29 7.74 -5.31
N ILE A 137 -3.00 6.82 -4.40
CA ILE A 137 -2.19 5.62 -4.68
C ILE A 137 -3.12 4.42 -4.84
N TYR A 138 -3.10 3.78 -6.00
CA TYR A 138 -3.84 2.57 -6.29
C TYR A 138 -2.92 1.35 -6.17
N SER A 139 -3.21 0.42 -5.26
CA SER A 139 -2.47 -0.83 -5.11
C SER A 139 -3.42 -2.03 -5.10
N TYR A 140 -3.50 -2.73 -6.23
CA TYR A 140 -4.29 -3.96 -6.38
C TYR A 140 -3.39 -5.17 -6.67
N ASP A 141 -3.51 -6.23 -5.87
CA ASP A 141 -2.76 -7.50 -6.04
C ASP A 141 -1.22 -7.35 -5.96
N VAL A 142 -0.75 -6.44 -5.11
CA VAL A 142 0.69 -6.12 -4.97
C VAL A 142 1.19 -6.29 -3.55
N LEU A 143 0.66 -5.50 -2.62
CA LEU A 143 1.13 -5.48 -1.23
C LEU A 143 0.92 -6.81 -0.50
N LEU A 144 -0.03 -7.64 -0.96
CA LEU A 144 -0.22 -9.00 -0.44
C LEU A 144 0.95 -9.95 -0.74
N HIS A 145 1.87 -9.61 -1.66
CA HIS A 145 3.10 -10.37 -1.88
C HIS A 145 4.23 -9.97 -0.92
N LEU A 146 4.02 -8.95 -0.10
CA LEU A 146 5.02 -8.39 0.80
C LEU A 146 4.73 -8.75 2.26
N GLN A 147 5.80 -8.84 3.06
CA GLN A 147 5.65 -8.99 4.50
C GLN A 147 4.99 -7.72 5.09
N PRO A 148 4.24 -7.81 6.20
CA PRO A 148 3.58 -6.65 6.81
C PRO A 148 4.53 -5.47 7.10
N GLN A 149 5.80 -5.75 7.44
CA GLN A 149 6.81 -4.72 7.68
C GLN A 149 7.16 -3.94 6.41
N ASN A 150 7.18 -4.60 5.24
CA ASN A 150 7.39 -3.95 3.96
C ASN A 150 6.16 -3.14 3.54
N VAL A 151 4.95 -3.64 3.80
CA VAL A 151 3.71 -2.86 3.62
C VAL A 151 3.77 -1.58 4.44
N PHE A 152 4.19 -1.68 5.70
CA PHE A 152 4.36 -0.53 6.58
C PHE A 152 5.40 0.48 6.05
N SER A 153 6.51 0.02 5.48
CA SER A 153 7.50 0.89 4.82
C SER A 153 6.88 1.72 3.69
N TYR A 154 6.09 1.08 2.83
CA TYR A 154 5.35 1.78 1.77
C TYR A 154 4.32 2.76 2.33
N LEU A 155 3.61 2.43 3.41
CA LEU A 155 2.68 3.35 4.07
C LEU A 155 3.39 4.61 4.60
N LEU A 156 4.57 4.46 5.21
CA LEU A 156 5.36 5.59 5.68
C LEU A 156 5.84 6.46 4.52
N SER A 157 6.37 5.84 3.45
CA SER A 157 6.79 6.60 2.27
C SER A 157 5.64 7.23 1.51
N ALA A 158 4.46 6.59 1.49
CA ALA A 158 3.25 7.12 0.87
C ALA A 158 2.86 8.47 1.49
N ARG A 159 3.03 8.63 2.82
CA ARG A 159 2.69 9.89 3.51
C ARG A 159 3.44 11.10 2.96
N ARG A 160 4.70 10.89 2.56
CA ARG A 160 5.58 11.93 2.02
C ARG A 160 5.09 12.39 0.64
N ILE A 161 4.73 11.44 -0.22
CA ILE A 161 4.37 11.72 -1.61
C ILE A 161 2.90 12.12 -1.78
N LEU A 162 2.03 11.70 -0.85
CA LEU A 162 0.62 12.06 -0.85
C LEU A 162 0.44 13.53 -0.46
N ARG A 163 -0.43 14.23 -1.19
CA ARG A 163 -0.94 15.55 -0.79
C ARG A 163 -1.72 15.43 0.52
N PRO A 164 -1.88 16.54 1.28
CA PRO A 164 -2.80 16.58 2.42
C PRO A 164 -4.20 16.06 2.03
N GLY A 165 -4.72 15.09 2.80
CA GLY A 165 -6.00 14.43 2.50
C GLY A 165 -5.97 13.37 1.40
N GLY A 166 -4.80 13.12 0.79
CA GLY A 166 -4.60 12.07 -0.21
C GLY A 166 -4.87 10.66 0.34
N VAL A 167 -5.15 9.73 -0.56
CA VAL A 167 -5.64 8.38 -0.21
C VAL A 167 -4.77 7.30 -0.82
N ILE A 168 -4.59 6.19 -0.10
CA ILE A 168 -4.07 4.94 -0.66
C ILE A 168 -5.15 3.86 -0.59
N LEU A 169 -5.42 3.21 -1.72
CA LEU A 169 -6.20 1.97 -1.79
C LEU A 169 -5.24 0.79 -1.66
N ILE A 170 -5.48 -0.07 -0.66
CA ILE A 170 -4.77 -1.35 -0.48
C ILE A 170 -5.74 -2.51 -0.68
N HIS A 171 -5.42 -3.37 -1.65
CA HIS A 171 -6.01 -4.70 -1.77
C HIS A 171 -5.29 -5.70 -0.85
N ALA A 172 -6.05 -6.46 -0.08
CA ALA A 172 -5.57 -7.57 0.74
C ALA A 172 -6.53 -8.76 0.69
N ILE A 173 -6.06 -9.92 1.16
CA ILE A 173 -6.86 -11.15 1.23
C ILE A 173 -7.20 -11.46 2.68
N ASN A 174 -8.50 -11.51 2.98
CA ASN A 174 -9.01 -11.78 4.32
C ASN A 174 -8.94 -13.27 4.66
N LEU A 175 -8.06 -13.66 5.59
CA LEU A 175 -7.99 -15.05 6.05
C LEU A 175 -9.31 -15.54 6.66
N ASP A 176 -10.05 -14.65 7.32
CA ASP A 176 -11.31 -14.97 8.02
C ASP A 176 -12.50 -15.16 7.06
N SER A 177 -12.30 -14.92 5.76
CA SER A 177 -13.32 -15.19 4.75
C SER A 177 -13.30 -16.65 4.28
N PRO A 178 -14.42 -17.21 3.77
CA PRO A 178 -14.44 -18.53 3.15
C PRO A 178 -13.45 -18.68 2.00
N GLY A 179 -13.36 -17.67 1.12
CA GLY A 179 -12.42 -17.69 0.00
C GLY A 179 -10.96 -17.57 0.44
N GLY A 180 -10.66 -16.77 1.47
CA GLY A 180 -9.30 -16.58 1.97
C GLY A 180 -8.78 -17.77 2.75
N SER A 181 -9.61 -18.37 3.61
CA SER A 181 -9.28 -19.62 4.30
C SER A 181 -9.06 -20.80 3.33
N TYR A 182 -9.90 -20.92 2.30
CA TYR A 182 -9.67 -21.88 1.21
C TYR A 182 -8.34 -21.60 0.49
N HIS A 183 -8.05 -20.34 0.14
CA HIS A 183 -6.80 -19.99 -0.52
C HIS A 183 -5.58 -20.28 0.38
N PHE A 184 -5.70 -20.08 1.69
CA PHE A 184 -4.68 -20.46 2.68
C PHE A 184 -4.40 -21.96 2.65
N GLU A 185 -5.43 -22.80 2.62
CA GLU A 185 -5.26 -24.25 2.50
C GLU A 185 -4.58 -24.66 1.19
N VAL A 186 -4.98 -24.04 0.06
CA VAL A 186 -4.34 -24.27 -1.24
C VAL A 186 -2.86 -23.92 -1.17
N GLN A 187 -2.52 -22.76 -0.63
CA GLN A 187 -1.14 -22.30 -0.47
C GLN A 187 -0.31 -23.23 0.43
N TYR A 188 -0.91 -23.76 1.50
CA TYR A 188 -0.28 -24.74 2.37
C TYR A 188 0.00 -26.06 1.64
N VAL A 189 -0.96 -26.57 0.86
CA VAL A 189 -0.82 -27.81 0.07
C VAL A 189 0.23 -27.65 -1.04
N GLN A 190 0.30 -26.47 -1.65
CA GLN A 190 1.33 -26.13 -2.63
C GLN A 190 2.71 -25.89 -2.00
N ASP A 191 2.80 -25.81 -0.67
CA ASP A 191 4.04 -25.68 0.09
C ASP A 191 4.85 -24.43 -0.29
N THR A 192 4.19 -23.34 -0.72
CA THR A 192 4.88 -22.15 -1.23
C THR A 192 5.65 -21.40 -0.12
N TRP A 193 5.16 -21.47 1.12
CA TRP A 193 5.75 -20.81 2.30
C TRP A 193 7.14 -21.33 2.66
N SER A 194 7.47 -22.57 2.32
CA SER A 194 8.77 -23.19 2.62
C SER A 194 9.81 -22.99 1.51
N ARG A 195 9.40 -22.37 0.41
CA ARG A 195 10.22 -22.15 -0.79
C ARG A 195 11.03 -20.84 -0.70
N PRO A 196 12.25 -20.80 -1.27
CA PRO A 196 12.98 -19.55 -1.51
C PRO A 196 12.20 -18.55 -2.38
N PHE A 197 12.52 -17.25 -2.26
CA PHE A 197 11.87 -16.15 -3.00
C PHE A 197 12.04 -16.22 -4.52
N ASP A 198 13.08 -16.88 -5.00
CA ASP A 198 13.42 -17.11 -6.41
C ASP A 198 12.92 -18.45 -6.95
N ASP A 199 12.25 -19.27 -6.12
CA ASP A 199 11.65 -20.54 -6.58
C ASP A 199 10.38 -20.25 -7.40
N PRO A 200 10.27 -20.74 -8.65
CA PRO A 200 9.09 -20.53 -9.47
C PRO A 200 7.79 -21.11 -8.86
N HIS A 201 7.89 -22.11 -7.98
CA HIS A 201 6.73 -22.65 -7.26
C HIS A 201 6.25 -21.76 -6.11
N ARG A 202 6.99 -20.67 -5.80
CA ARG A 202 6.56 -19.63 -4.87
C ARG A 202 5.85 -18.47 -5.58
N LEU A 203 5.84 -18.44 -6.91
CA LEU A 203 5.15 -17.40 -7.67
C LEU A 203 3.69 -17.28 -7.19
N GLY A 204 3.26 -16.06 -6.88
CA GLY A 204 1.92 -15.82 -6.34
C GLY A 204 1.75 -16.12 -4.85
N HIS A 205 2.82 -16.40 -4.08
CA HIS A 205 2.73 -16.51 -2.63
C HIS A 205 2.21 -15.21 -2.01
N ILE A 206 1.24 -15.33 -1.11
CA ILE A 206 0.58 -14.20 -0.47
C ILE A 206 0.64 -14.25 1.05
N TYR A 207 0.60 -13.07 1.65
CA TYR A 207 0.33 -12.81 3.05
C TYR A 207 -1.12 -12.37 3.21
N TYR A 208 -1.77 -12.87 4.24
CA TYR A 208 -3.17 -12.58 4.55
C TYR A 208 -3.26 -11.43 5.54
N MET A 209 -4.34 -10.66 5.44
CA MET A 209 -4.62 -9.56 6.34
C MET A 209 -6.12 -9.41 6.53
N SER A 210 -6.58 -9.40 7.79
CA SER A 210 -7.96 -9.03 8.12
C SER A 210 -8.16 -7.52 8.05
N GLU A 211 -9.42 -7.09 8.06
CA GLU A 211 -9.77 -5.66 8.15
C GLU A 211 -9.14 -5.01 9.40
N ASP A 212 -9.20 -5.67 10.55
CA ASP A 212 -8.62 -5.17 11.81
C ASP A 212 -7.09 -5.01 11.71
N GLN A 213 -6.40 -5.94 11.06
CA GLN A 213 -4.95 -5.85 10.85
C GLN A 213 -4.59 -4.70 9.91
N LEU A 214 -5.40 -4.49 8.86
CA LEU A 214 -5.23 -3.36 7.96
C LEU A 214 -5.49 -2.02 8.68
N GLY A 215 -6.51 -1.98 9.54
CA GLY A 215 -6.81 -0.85 10.43
C GLY A 215 -5.66 -0.53 11.38
N ALA A 216 -5.06 -1.54 12.00
CA ALA A 216 -3.90 -1.36 12.88
C ALA A 216 -2.67 -0.81 12.11
N LEU A 217 -2.41 -1.30 10.90
CA LEU A 217 -1.34 -0.77 10.06
C LEU A 217 -1.62 0.66 9.59
N ALA A 218 -2.88 0.98 9.26
CA ALA A 218 -3.30 2.33 8.90
C ALA A 218 -3.01 3.32 10.04
N GLN A 219 -3.41 2.99 11.28
CA GLN A 219 -3.14 3.80 12.46
C GLN A 219 -1.64 4.00 12.70
N LEU A 220 -0.84 2.93 12.63
CA LEU A 220 0.62 3.03 12.73
C LEU A 220 1.21 3.94 11.64
N GLY A 221 0.65 3.87 10.43
CA GLY A 221 1.01 4.70 9.28
C GLY A 221 0.37 6.09 9.30
N ARG A 222 -0.39 6.45 10.33
CA ARG A 222 -1.09 7.74 10.47
C ARG A 222 -2.11 8.01 9.36
N TYR A 223 -2.90 6.99 9.08
CA TYR A 223 -4.03 7.07 8.18
C TYR A 223 -5.31 6.76 8.95
N SER A 224 -6.38 7.46 8.61
CA SER A 224 -7.72 7.02 8.96
C SER A 224 -8.18 5.96 7.95
N MET A 225 -8.84 4.92 8.45
CA MET A 225 -9.58 3.99 7.60
C MET A 225 -10.83 4.68 7.08
N HIS A 226 -10.73 5.30 5.91
CA HIS A 226 -11.81 6.13 5.35
C HIS A 226 -12.96 5.31 4.79
N ARG A 227 -12.65 4.16 4.18
CA ARG A 227 -13.63 3.20 3.64
C ARG A 227 -13.00 1.82 3.59
N VAL A 228 -13.80 0.80 3.87
CA VAL A 228 -13.47 -0.60 3.57
C VAL A 228 -14.53 -1.16 2.63
N VAL A 229 -14.11 -1.92 1.63
CA VAL A 229 -15.00 -2.73 0.78
C VAL A 229 -14.55 -4.17 0.90
N SER A 230 -15.43 -5.04 1.41
CA SER A 230 -15.14 -6.46 1.67
C SER A 230 -16.25 -7.39 1.16
N ASP A 231 -17.27 -6.81 0.51
CA ASP A 231 -18.46 -7.46 -0.02
C ASP A 231 -18.55 -7.34 -1.55
N TRP A 232 -17.44 -7.00 -2.21
CA TRP A 232 -17.37 -6.79 -3.65
C TRP A 232 -16.50 -7.85 -4.37
N PRO A 233 -16.93 -8.32 -5.55
CA PRO A 233 -18.30 -8.23 -6.08
C PRO A 233 -19.28 -8.96 -5.14
N ALA A 234 -20.59 -8.74 -5.26
CA ALA A 234 -21.56 -9.38 -4.38
C ALA A 234 -21.71 -10.89 -4.67
N VAL A 235 -22.15 -11.66 -3.68
CA VAL A 235 -22.50 -13.08 -3.89
C VAL A 235 -23.56 -13.21 -4.99
N GLY A 236 -23.27 -14.02 -6.01
CA GLY A 236 -24.15 -14.22 -7.17
C GLY A 236 -23.84 -13.31 -8.36
N ASP A 237 -22.95 -12.34 -8.21
CA ASP A 237 -22.39 -11.58 -9.33
C ASP A 237 -21.57 -12.52 -10.25
N PRO A 238 -21.61 -12.37 -11.59
CA PRO A 238 -20.81 -13.16 -12.52
C PRO A 238 -19.30 -13.15 -12.24
N MET A 239 -18.78 -12.09 -11.60
CA MET A 239 -17.38 -11.93 -11.24
C MET A 239 -17.05 -12.48 -9.84
N TRP A 240 -18.05 -12.92 -9.07
CA TRP A 240 -17.83 -13.55 -7.77
C TRP A 240 -16.79 -14.67 -7.79
N PRO A 241 -16.71 -15.56 -8.80
CA PRO A 241 -15.68 -16.60 -8.83
C PRO A 241 -14.25 -16.05 -8.84
N VAL A 242 -14.02 -14.83 -9.34
CA VAL A 242 -12.68 -14.23 -9.40
C VAL A 242 -12.16 -13.99 -7.99
N THR A 243 -12.93 -13.35 -7.10
CA THR A 243 -12.51 -13.04 -5.72
C THR A 243 -12.93 -14.14 -4.73
N SER A 244 -14.02 -14.85 -4.99
CA SER A 244 -14.62 -15.82 -4.08
C SER A 244 -14.84 -15.25 -2.65
N GLY A 245 -15.13 -13.94 -2.56
CA GLY A 245 -15.40 -13.25 -1.30
C GLY A 245 -14.19 -13.06 -0.38
N ARG A 246 -12.98 -13.15 -0.93
CA ARG A 246 -11.74 -13.07 -0.14
C ARG A 246 -11.10 -11.69 -0.09
N ASP A 247 -11.45 -10.82 -1.03
CA ASP A 247 -10.77 -9.54 -1.25
C ASP A 247 -11.28 -8.49 -0.25
N ILE A 248 -10.36 -7.71 0.32
CA ILE A 248 -10.64 -6.48 1.07
C ILE A 248 -9.94 -5.32 0.37
N PHE A 249 -10.65 -4.21 0.22
CA PHE A 249 -10.11 -2.93 -0.25
C PHE A 249 -10.17 -1.92 0.88
N GLY A 250 -9.02 -1.61 1.49
CA GLY A 250 -8.91 -0.53 2.47
C GLY A 250 -8.51 0.77 1.80
N PHE A 251 -9.31 1.82 2.00
CA PHE A 251 -9.00 3.19 1.58
C PHE A 251 -8.48 3.95 2.78
N LEU A 252 -7.17 4.17 2.81
CA LEU A 252 -6.50 4.82 3.92
C LEU A 252 -6.26 6.28 3.56
N ARG A 253 -6.88 7.20 4.30
CA ARG A 253 -6.74 8.65 4.07
C ARG A 253 -5.63 9.19 4.95
N ARG A 254 -4.66 9.88 4.33
CA ARG A 254 -3.54 10.51 5.03
C ARG A 254 -4.09 11.53 6.02
N GLU A 255 -3.83 11.32 7.30
CA GLU A 255 -4.13 12.32 8.32
C GLU A 255 -3.05 13.41 8.34
N PRO A 256 -3.45 14.67 8.60
CA PRO A 256 -2.50 15.74 8.79
C PRO A 256 -1.56 15.41 9.95
N ALA A 257 -0.27 15.67 9.77
CA ALA A 257 0.64 15.77 10.90
C ALA A 257 0.26 16.98 11.76
N LEU A 258 0.64 16.96 13.03
CA LEU A 258 0.21 17.98 13.99
C LEU A 258 0.65 19.40 13.58
N HIS A 259 1.82 19.56 12.94
CA HIS A 259 2.28 20.85 12.38
C HIS A 259 1.47 21.34 11.17
N GLU A 260 0.71 20.45 10.52
CA GLU A 260 -0.18 20.78 9.40
C GLU A 260 -1.57 21.25 9.88
N VAL A 261 -1.85 21.13 11.18
CA VAL A 261 -3.12 21.56 11.78
C VAL A 261 -3.05 23.06 12.07
N GLU A 262 -4.04 23.80 11.59
CA GLU A 262 -4.12 25.24 11.79
C GLU A 262 -4.23 25.60 13.29
N GLY A 263 -3.46 26.60 13.73
CA GLY A 263 -3.51 27.12 15.10
C GLY A 263 -2.72 26.32 16.13
N VAL A 264 -1.99 25.27 15.73
CA VAL A 264 -1.09 24.56 16.64
C VAL A 264 0.17 25.41 16.90
N ARG A 265 0.48 25.63 18.17
CA ARG A 265 1.77 26.17 18.62
C ARG A 265 2.51 25.11 19.43
N VAL A 266 3.84 25.07 19.32
CA VAL A 266 4.66 24.21 20.17
C VAL A 266 5.53 25.05 21.07
N VAL A 267 5.52 24.72 22.36
CA VAL A 267 6.19 25.50 23.39
C VAL A 267 7.14 24.66 24.22
N LYS A 268 8.16 25.33 24.76
CA LYS A 268 9.20 24.73 25.59
C LYS A 268 9.32 25.46 26.92
N THR A 269 9.28 24.69 28.00
CA THR A 269 9.47 25.21 29.37
C THR A 269 10.96 25.32 29.73
N PRO A 270 11.33 26.08 30.79
CA PRO A 270 12.72 26.18 31.25
C PRO A 270 13.35 24.86 31.70
N ASP A 271 12.54 23.87 32.06
CA ASP A 271 12.97 22.51 32.39
C ASP A 271 12.95 21.56 31.18
N GLU A 272 12.97 22.12 29.97
CA GLU A 272 13.12 21.42 28.68
C GLU A 272 11.95 20.50 28.30
N ARG A 273 10.79 20.63 28.94
CA ARG A 273 9.57 19.90 28.55
C ARG A 273 8.90 20.57 27.36
N LEU A 274 8.35 19.74 26.47
CA LEU A 274 7.71 20.17 25.23
C LEU A 274 6.20 19.99 25.31
N PHE A 275 5.45 20.97 24.82
CA PHE A 275 3.98 20.92 24.77
C PHE A 275 3.47 21.40 23.42
N ALA A 276 2.39 20.78 22.93
CA ALA A 276 1.55 21.33 21.87
C ALA A 276 0.38 22.10 22.50
N LEU A 277 0.13 23.31 22.00
CA LEU A 277 -1.04 24.11 22.32
C LEU A 277 -2.02 24.00 21.16
N VAL A 278 -3.15 23.34 21.38
CA VAL A 278 -4.17 23.07 20.34
C VAL A 278 -5.55 23.25 20.95
N ASP A 279 -6.43 23.96 20.24
CA ASP A 279 -7.81 24.22 20.67
C ASP A 279 -7.92 24.76 22.11
N GLY A 280 -6.98 25.64 22.49
CA GLY A 280 -6.93 26.26 23.82
C GLY A 280 -6.51 25.33 24.96
N LYS A 281 -5.97 24.14 24.65
CA LYS A 281 -5.46 23.18 25.64
C LYS A 281 -3.98 22.89 25.43
N ARG A 282 -3.29 22.48 26.51
CA ARG A 282 -1.90 22.02 26.47
C ARG A 282 -1.84 20.50 26.46
N ARG A 283 -0.99 19.94 25.61
CA ARG A 283 -0.70 18.50 25.53
C ARG A 283 0.79 18.28 25.62
N ALA A 284 1.25 17.57 26.64
CA ALA A 284 2.67 17.26 26.82
C ALA A 284 3.12 16.24 25.77
N PHE A 285 4.27 16.45 25.12
CA PHE A 285 4.93 15.39 24.38
C PHE A 285 5.57 14.41 25.37
N THR A 286 5.25 13.13 25.28
CA THR A 286 5.79 12.14 26.22
C THR A 286 7.27 11.83 25.95
N MET A 287 7.73 12.03 24.72
CA MET A 287 9.11 11.82 24.27
C MET A 287 9.46 12.80 23.14
N ARG A 288 10.75 13.16 23.00
CA ARG A 288 11.25 14.06 21.94
C ARG A 288 10.99 13.48 20.54
N GLU A 289 11.10 12.18 20.39
CA GLU A 289 10.86 11.49 19.13
C GLU A 289 9.43 11.71 18.63
N ILE A 290 8.44 11.86 19.52
CA ILE A 290 7.06 12.14 19.12
C ILE A 290 6.91 13.57 18.61
N PHE A 291 7.66 14.52 19.19
CA PHE A 291 7.73 15.89 18.69
C PHE A 291 8.33 15.95 17.28
N ASP A 292 9.47 15.29 17.08
CA ASP A 292 10.14 15.26 15.77
C ASP A 292 9.25 14.54 14.74
N GLN A 293 8.65 13.41 15.12
CA GLN A 293 7.76 12.68 14.22
C GLN A 293 6.45 13.45 13.96
N ALA A 294 5.98 14.30 14.85
CA ALA A 294 4.84 15.20 14.60
C ALA A 294 5.14 16.26 13.51
N GLY A 295 6.40 16.33 13.06
CA GLY A 295 6.89 17.18 11.98
C GLY A 295 7.30 18.56 12.44
N PHE A 296 7.50 18.75 13.75
CA PHE A 296 8.09 19.96 14.30
C PHE A 296 9.61 19.84 14.38
N THR A 297 10.27 20.99 14.43
CA THR A 297 11.70 21.17 14.59
C THR A 297 11.96 22.12 15.74
N ASP A 298 13.20 22.22 16.22
CA ASP A 298 13.54 23.20 17.27
C ASP A 298 13.27 24.66 16.83
N ALA A 299 13.15 24.93 15.53
CA ALA A 299 12.82 26.26 15.01
C ALA A 299 11.34 26.64 15.25
N ASP A 300 10.47 25.66 15.49
CA ASP A 300 9.05 25.87 15.75
C ASP A 300 8.76 26.16 17.24
N LEU A 301 9.75 25.92 18.13
CA LEU A 301 9.57 26.01 19.57
C LEU A 301 9.59 27.44 20.09
N GLU A 302 8.51 27.81 20.77
CA GLU A 302 8.40 29.08 21.49
C GLU A 302 8.66 28.87 23.00
N PRO A 303 9.44 29.74 23.68
CA PRO A 303 9.58 29.65 25.12
C PRO A 303 8.25 29.99 25.81
N ILE A 304 7.90 29.26 26.86
CA ILE A 304 6.76 29.57 27.73
C ILE A 304 7.16 29.47 29.20
N ASP A 305 6.65 30.37 30.04
CA ASP A 305 6.86 30.27 31.47
C ASP A 305 5.92 29.24 32.13
N ALA A 306 6.32 28.72 33.30
CA ALA A 306 5.57 27.67 33.96
C ALA A 306 4.18 28.13 34.42
N ALA A 307 4.02 29.40 34.83
CA ALA A 307 2.75 29.92 35.31
C ALA A 307 1.76 30.16 34.16
N GLU A 308 2.24 30.68 33.02
CA GLU A 308 1.47 30.79 31.79
C GLU A 308 1.01 29.42 31.30
N LEU A 309 1.92 28.43 31.29
CA LEU A 309 1.56 27.07 30.91
C LEU A 309 0.54 26.44 31.87
N GLU A 310 0.65 26.67 33.19
CA GLU A 310 -0.31 26.18 34.19
C GLU A 310 -1.71 26.79 34.08
N ALA A 311 -1.84 27.97 33.50
CA ALA A 311 -3.13 28.59 33.23
C ALA A 311 -3.88 27.93 32.05
N ILE A 312 -3.19 27.16 31.20
CA ILE A 312 -3.78 26.48 30.05
C ILE A 312 -4.31 25.10 30.48
N PRO A 313 -5.59 24.77 30.22
CA PRO A 313 -6.16 23.47 30.55
C PRO A 313 -5.35 22.31 29.93
N GLU A 314 -5.05 21.31 30.74
CA GLU A 314 -4.34 20.10 30.30
C GLU A 314 -5.30 19.11 29.63
N ASP A 315 -4.83 18.54 28.52
CA ASP A 315 -5.49 17.43 27.83
C ASP A 315 -4.55 16.22 27.79
N GLN A 316 -5.02 15.11 27.21
CA GLN A 316 -4.22 13.89 27.10
C GLN A 316 -2.85 14.19 26.47
N PRO A 317 -1.75 13.64 27.03
CA PRO A 317 -0.43 13.78 26.45
C PRO A 317 -0.42 13.31 24.99
N VAL A 318 0.43 13.93 24.17
CA VAL A 318 0.75 13.48 22.83
C VAL A 318 1.57 12.19 22.97
N SER A 319 0.86 11.07 23.16
CA SER A 319 1.38 9.72 23.36
C SER A 319 1.37 8.92 22.06
N ARG A 320 0.45 9.27 21.17
CA ARG A 320 0.48 9.10 19.72
C ARG A 320 -0.05 10.42 19.15
N TRP A 321 0.50 10.86 18.03
CA TRP A 321 0.27 12.13 17.31
C TRP A 321 -1.18 12.36 16.80
N GLU A 322 -2.16 11.62 17.30
CA GLU A 322 -3.57 11.81 16.98
C GLU A 322 -4.12 13.00 17.77
N LEU A 323 -5.01 13.78 17.14
CA LEU A 323 -5.83 14.77 17.83
C LEU A 323 -6.90 14.11 18.68
#